data_AF-A0ABD0R733-F1
#
_entry.id   AF-A0ABD0R733-F1
#
_cell.length_a   1.000
_cell.length_b   1.000
_cell.length_c   1.000
_cell.angle_alpha   90.00
_cell.angle_beta   90.00
_cell.angle_gamma   90.00
#
_symmetry.space_group_name_H-M   'P 1'
#
loop_
_entity.id
_entity.type
_entity.pdbx_description
1 polymer ?
#
loop_
_entity_poly.entity_id
_entity_poly.type
_entity_poly.pdbx_seq_one_letter_code
_entity_poly.pdbx_strand_id
1 'polypeptide(L)' 'IKWFKETDCVCVYKNGHVIEGKSYKNRANLNTHVLERGDVSLHLNNFNVSDVGDYYCQ' A
#
# COMPACT_ATOMS: atom_id res chain seq x y z
N ILE A 1 -8.84 1.36 -4.24
CA ILE A 1 -7.46 0.84 -4.36
C ILE A 1 -7.13 0.07 -3.09
N LYS A 2 -6.74 -1.18 -3.23
CA LYS A 2 -6.26 -2.05 -2.17
C LYS A 2 -4.96 -2.68 -2.63
N TRP A 3 -3.93 -2.58 -1.81
CA TRP A 3 -2.67 -3.27 -2.01
C TRP A 3 -2.59 -4.47 -1.08
N PHE A 4 -2.16 -5.59 -1.64
CA PHE A 4 -1.90 -6.83 -0.94
C PHE A 4 -0.49 -7.32 -1.27
N LYS A 5 0.13 -8.00 -0.32
CA LYS A 5 1.30 -8.84 -0.55
C LYS A 5 0.87 -10.26 -0.23
N GLU A 6 0.78 -11.13 -1.24
CA GLU A 6 0.17 -12.46 -1.09
C GLU A 6 -1.23 -12.36 -0.42
N THR A 7 -1.38 -12.85 0.81
CA THR A 7 -2.62 -12.76 1.60
C THR A 7 -2.65 -11.61 2.60
N ASP A 8 -1.53 -10.90 2.80
CA ASP A 8 -1.43 -9.84 3.80
C ASP A 8 -1.87 -8.49 3.21
N CYS A 9 -2.73 -7.78 3.94
CA CYS A 9 -3.19 -6.46 3.53
C CYS A 9 -2.08 -5.45 3.74
N VAL A 10 -1.68 -4.72 2.71
CA VAL A 10 -0.66 -3.66 2.80
C VAL A 10 -1.32 -2.35 3.16
N CYS A 11 -2.27 -1.90 2.33
CA CYS A 11 -3.08 -0.73 2.62
C CYS A 11 -4.36 -0.71 1.78
N VAL A 12 -5.35 0.06 2.26
CA VAL A 12 -6.60 0.33 1.56
C VAL A 12 -6.79 1.83 1.45
N TYR A 13 -7.00 2.33 0.23
CA TYR A 13 -7.48 3.69 0.01
C TYR A 13 -8.99 3.70 -0.13
N LYS A 14 -9.67 4.39 0.80
CA LYS A 14 -11.12 4.56 0.80
C LYS A 14 -11.48 5.94 1.35
N ASN A 15 -12.39 6.63 0.66
CA ASN A 15 -12.93 7.93 1.07
C ASN A 15 -11.84 8.99 1.37
N GLY A 16 -10.77 9.06 0.56
CA GLY A 16 -9.70 10.04 0.76
C GLY A 16 -8.62 9.62 1.77
N HIS A 17 -8.80 8.50 2.48
CA HIS A 17 -7.89 8.05 3.52
C HIS A 17 -7.18 6.74 3.15
N VAL A 18 -5.91 6.65 3.52
CA VAL A 18 -5.13 5.41 3.49
C VAL A 18 -5.24 4.74 4.85
N ILE A 19 -5.66 3.47 4.84
CA ILE A 19 -5.73 2.61 6.02
C ILE A 19 -4.66 1.54 5.86
N GLU A 20 -3.64 1.56 6.71
CA GLU A 20 -2.54 0.60 6.65
C GLU A 20 -2.93 -0.76 7.24
N GLY A 21 -2.36 -1.82 6.66
CA GLY A 21 -2.40 -3.14 7.25
C GLY A 21 -1.52 -3.25 8.49
N LYS A 22 -1.80 -4.24 9.33
CA LYS A 22 -1.16 -4.40 10.64
C LYS A 22 0.38 -4.52 10.54
N SER A 23 0.87 -5.31 9.58
CA SER A 23 2.30 -5.55 9.35
C SER A 23 3.01 -4.34 8.70
N TYR A 24 2.25 -3.40 8.15
CA TYR A 24 2.76 -2.29 7.34
C TYR A 24 2.59 -0.92 7.98
N LYS A 25 2.12 -0.87 9.24
CA LYS A 25 1.81 0.36 9.96
C LYS A 25 2.98 1.34 9.99
N ASN A 26 2.69 2.61 9.75
CA ASN A 26 3.64 3.74 9.63
C ASN A 26 4.67 3.57 8.50
N ARG A 27 4.41 2.71 7.51
CA ARG A 27 5.38 2.40 6.47
C ARG A 27 4.77 2.37 5.07
N ALA A 28 3.48 2.06 4.92
CA ALA A 28 2.83 2.01 3.62
C ALA A 28 2.16 3.35 3.27
N ASN A 29 2.55 3.92 2.13
CA ASN A 29 2.04 5.21 1.66
C ASN A 29 1.58 5.11 0.20
N LEU A 30 0.54 5.87 -0.13
CA LEU A 30 0.10 6.14 -1.50
C LEU A 30 0.18 7.65 -1.74
N ASN A 31 0.58 8.07 -2.94
CA ASN A 31 0.55 9.48 -3.29
C ASN A 31 -0.89 9.91 -3.65
N THR A 32 -1.65 10.31 -2.63
CA THR A 32 -3.08 10.63 -2.76
C THR A 32 -3.38 11.76 -3.74
N HIS A 33 -2.42 12.67 -3.99
CA HIS A 33 -2.57 13.80 -4.91
C HIS A 33 -2.58 13.43 -6.39
N VAL A 34 -2.08 12.24 -6.75
CA VAL A 34 -1.96 11.79 -8.15
C VAL A 34 -2.78 10.53 -8.46
N LEU A 35 -3.53 10.02 -7.48
CA LEU A 35 -4.42 8.86 -7.67
C LEU A 35 -5.44 9.10 -8.79
N GLU A 36 -6.00 10.31 -8.87
CA GLU A 36 -6.97 10.69 -9.93
C GLU A 36 -6.36 10.69 -11.33
N ARG A 37 -5.02 10.78 -11.42
CA ARG A 37 -4.27 10.69 -12.68
C ARG A 37 -3.86 9.26 -13.02
N GLY A 38 -4.28 8.28 -12.22
CA GLY A 38 -4.02 6.86 -12.43
C GLY A 38 -2.72 6.36 -11.82
N ASP A 39 -1.97 7.19 -11.10
CA ASP A 39 -0.79 6.74 -10.37
C ASP A 39 -1.21 6.11 -9.05
N VAL A 40 -1.09 4.78 -8.97
CA VAL A 40 -1.45 3.97 -7.80
C VAL A 40 -0.22 3.41 -7.07
N SER A 41 0.96 4.03 -7.28
CA SER A 41 2.24 3.55 -6.75
C SER A 41 2.21 3.38 -5.22
N LEU A 42 2.62 2.20 -4.77
CA LEU A 42 2.86 1.90 -3.37
C LEU A 42 4.29 2.29 -3.00
N HIS A 43 4.42 3.13 -1.97
CA HIS A 43 5.71 3.44 -1.36
C HIS A 43 5.80 2.76 0.01
N LEU A 44 6.81 1.92 0.20
CA LEU A 44 7.03 1.18 1.44
C LEU A 44 8.35 1.59 2.11
N ASN A 45 8.23 2.25 3.26
CA ASN A 45 9.39 2.68 4.05
C ASN A 45 9.97 1.54 4.89
N ASN A 46 11.28 1.63 5.18
CA ASN A 46 12.03 0.66 6.00
C ASN A 46 11.96 -0.78 5.46
N PHE A 47 11.96 -0.95 4.13
CA PHE A 47 11.86 -2.26 3.48
C PHE A 47 12.86 -3.28 4.05
N ASN A 48 12.40 -4.48 4.34
CA ASN A 48 13.17 -5.55 4.94
C ASN A 48 12.91 -6.89 4.23
N VAL A 49 13.69 -7.93 4.55
CA VAL A 49 13.61 -9.24 3.87
C VAL A 49 12.20 -9.85 3.94
N SER A 50 11.44 -9.62 5.02
CA SER A 50 10.07 -10.13 5.14
C SER A 50 9.07 -9.42 4.23
N ASP A 51 9.42 -8.27 3.66
CA ASP A 51 8.57 -7.54 2.70
C ASP A 51 8.73 -8.10 1.28
N VAL A 52 9.79 -8.87 0.99
CA VAL A 52 9.97 -9.49 -0.34
C VAL A 52 8.80 -10.43 -0.66
N GLY A 53 8.25 -10.29 -1.87
CA GLY A 53 7.17 -11.13 -2.38
C GLY A 53 6.38 -10.45 -3.48
N ASP A 54 5.30 -11.10 -3.91
CA ASP A 54 4.43 -10.58 -4.95
C ASP A 54 3.36 -9.66 -4.37
N TYR A 55 3.30 -8.46 -4.94
CA TYR A 55 2.33 -7.44 -4.59
C TYR A 55 1.23 -7.35 -5.64
N TYR A 56 -0.01 -7.21 -5.20
CA TYR A 56 -1.19 -7.13 -6.05
C TYR A 56 -2.02 -5.90 -5.67
N CYS A 57 -2.54 -5.20 -6.68
CA CYS A 57 -3.40 -4.04 -6.53
C CYS A 57 -4.79 -4.31 -7.12
N GLN A 58 -5.85 -3.94 -6.41
CA GLN A 58 -7.26 -4.03 -6.85
C GLN A 58 -8.05 -2.74 -6.59
#